data_AF-A0A3C7W0D6-F1
#
_entry.id   AF-A0A3C7W0D6-F1
#
_cell.length_a   1.000
_cell.length_b   1.000
_cell.length_c   1.000
_cell.angle_alpha   90.00
_cell.angle_beta   90.00
_cell.angle_gamma   90.00
#
_symmetry.space_group_name_H-M   'P 1'
#
loop_
_entity.id
_entity.type
_entity.pdbx_description
1 polymer ?
#
loop_
_entity_poly.entity_id
_entity_poly.type
_entity_poly.pdbx_seq_one_letter_code
_entity_poly.pdbx_strand_id
1 'polypeptide(L)'
;GTHYSGAHLDVTPRTPFVIPPELQQQLAAEFDGCDAEEDFKALKQALAGRGLPVPTLYKHYSQATSPDGVCFSAFNVDKDFGDCVDSFVLADLHRLTPRKRQRYMAS
;
A
#
# COMPACT_ATOMS: atom_id res chain seq x y z
N GLY A 1 -7.43 -8.84 7.54
CA GLY A 1 -7.92 -8.56 6.17
C GLY A 1 -6.91 -7.71 5.41
N THR A 2 -7.12 -7.44 4.13
CA THR A 2 -6.34 -6.42 3.40
C THR A 2 -7.12 -5.11 3.36
N HIS A 3 -6.47 -3.98 3.66
CA HIS A 3 -7.14 -2.67 3.74
C HIS A 3 -7.52 -2.05 2.40
N TYR A 4 -7.08 -2.66 1.30
CA TYR A 4 -7.27 -2.18 -0.07
C TYR A 4 -8.01 -3.21 -0.91
N SER A 5 -8.70 -2.74 -1.96
CA SER A 5 -9.54 -3.61 -2.79
C SER A 5 -8.69 -4.70 -3.46
N GLY A 6 -9.14 -5.95 -3.35
CA GLY A 6 -8.57 -7.08 -4.08
C GLY A 6 -9.14 -7.15 -5.50
N ALA A 7 -9.14 -6.04 -6.24
CA ALA A 7 -9.57 -6.06 -7.64
C ALA A 7 -8.81 -7.18 -8.37
N HIS A 8 -9.54 -8.08 -9.05
CA HIS A 8 -8.92 -9.17 -9.79
C HIS A 8 -8.25 -8.58 -11.04
N LEU A 9 -7.00 -8.17 -10.86
CA LEU A 9 -6.18 -7.60 -11.92
C LEU A 9 -5.35 -8.72 -12.54
N ASP A 10 -5.45 -8.87 -13.86
CA ASP A 10 -4.62 -9.79 -14.62
C ASP A 10 -3.24 -9.15 -14.86
N VAL A 11 -2.51 -8.93 -13.76
CA VAL A 11 -1.20 -8.28 -13.73
C VAL A 11 -0.27 -9.11 -12.85
N THR A 12 0.85 -9.54 -13.42
CA THR A 12 1.86 -10.35 -12.72
C THR A 12 3.21 -9.62 -12.65
N PRO A 13 3.91 -9.65 -11.50
CA PRO A 13 5.25 -9.09 -11.40
C PRO A 13 6.26 -9.93 -12.19
N ARG A 14 7.34 -9.31 -12.69
CA ARG A 14 8.39 -10.03 -13.42
C ARG A 14 9.28 -10.84 -12.48
N THR A 15 9.67 -10.21 -11.38
CA THR A 15 10.43 -10.79 -10.27
C THR A 15 9.63 -10.57 -9.00
N PRO A 16 8.77 -11.52 -8.58
CA PRO A 16 7.88 -11.32 -7.45
C PRO A 16 8.63 -10.96 -6.16
N PHE A 17 8.14 -9.94 -5.44
CA PHE A 17 8.55 -9.72 -4.07
C PHE A 17 7.91 -10.80 -3.17
N VAL A 18 8.75 -11.59 -2.49
CA VAL A 18 8.30 -12.69 -1.64
C VAL A 18 8.62 -12.36 -0.18
N ILE A 19 7.60 -12.42 0.67
CA ILE A 19 7.76 -12.30 2.12
C ILE A 19 8.13 -13.69 2.66
N PRO A 20 9.26 -13.86 3.37
CA PRO A 20 9.61 -15.13 3.99
C PRO A 20 8.55 -15.58 5.01
N PRO A 21 8.27 -16.89 5.15
CA PRO A 21 7.22 -17.40 6.03
C PRO A 21 7.33 -16.91 7.48
N GLU A 22 8.56 -16.81 8.00
CA GLU A 22 8.83 -16.37 9.37
C GLU A 22 8.45 -14.90 9.56
N LEU A 23 8.79 -14.06 8.57
CA LEU A 23 8.40 -12.65 8.57
C LEU A 23 6.89 -12.50 8.40
N GLN A 24 6.25 -13.34 7.57
CA GLN A 24 4.81 -13.30 7.37
C GLN A 24 4.06 -13.60 8.69
N GLN A 25 4.55 -14.54 9.50
CA GLN A 25 3.99 -14.82 10.82
C GLN A 25 4.15 -13.65 11.80
N GLN A 26 5.31 -12.99 11.80
CA GLN A 26 5.55 -11.81 12.63
C GLN A 26 4.61 -10.67 12.24
N LEU A 27 4.46 -10.40 10.94
CA LEU A 27 3.54 -9.38 10.42
C LEU A 27 2.08 -9.69 10.79
N ALA A 28 1.66 -10.96 10.70
CA ALA A 28 0.30 -11.36 11.06
C ALA A 28 0.01 -11.23 12.57
N ALA A 29 1.04 -11.20 13.43
CA ALA A 29 0.89 -10.94 14.85
C ALA A 29 0.89 -9.44 15.19
N GLU A 30 1.50 -8.61 14.33
CA GLU A 30 1.62 -7.16 14.51
C GLU A 30 0.44 -6.39 13.89
N PHE A 31 -0.15 -6.93 12.82
CA PHE A 31 -1.27 -6.33 12.08
C PHE A 31 -2.47 -7.28 12.06
N ASP A 32 -3.58 -6.89 12.69
CA ASP A 32 -4.78 -7.74 12.73
C ASP A 32 -5.62 -7.63 11.43
N GLY A 33 -5.41 -6.56 10.67
CA GLY A 33 -6.13 -6.28 9.44
C GLY A 33 -7.62 -6.07 9.63
N CYS A 34 -8.06 -5.64 10.82
CA CYS A 34 -9.42 -5.29 11.18
C CYS A 34 -9.64 -3.77 11.16
N ASP A 35 -8.67 -2.99 11.65
CA ASP A 35 -8.71 -1.53 11.67
C ASP A 35 -7.51 -0.92 10.94
N ALA A 36 -7.79 -0.19 9.86
CA ALA A 36 -6.75 0.41 9.02
C ALA A 36 -5.97 1.54 9.72
N GLU A 37 -6.60 2.27 10.63
CA GLU A 37 -5.94 3.34 11.38
C GLU A 37 -5.01 2.78 12.46
N GLU A 38 -5.45 1.73 13.17
CA GLU A 38 -4.63 1.03 14.16
C GLU A 38 -3.42 0.35 13.50
N ASP A 39 -3.64 -0.39 12.41
CA ASP A 39 -2.55 -1.03 11.66
C ASP A 39 -1.58 0.02 11.07
N PHE A 40 -2.09 1.15 10.60
CA PHE A 40 -1.23 2.22 10.10
C PHE A 40 -0.42 2.89 11.24
N LYS A 41 -0.98 2.97 12.45
CA LYS A 41 -0.26 3.44 13.63
C LYS A 41 0.85 2.46 14.03
N ALA A 42 0.56 1.15 14.02
CA ALA A 42 1.56 0.10 14.26
C ALA A 42 2.71 0.20 13.24
N LEU A 43 2.40 0.32 11.94
CA LEU A 43 3.39 0.51 10.88
C LEU A 43 4.28 1.73 11.13
N LYS A 44 3.66 2.86 11.50
CA LYS A 44 4.39 4.10 11.78
C LYS A 44 5.32 3.94 12.98
N GLN A 45 4.90 3.23 14.03
CA GLN A 45 5.72 2.94 15.21
C GLN A 45 6.89 2.02 14.88
N ALA A 46 6.65 0.93 14.12
CA ALA A 46 7.67 -0.01 13.69
C ALA A 46 8.78 0.67 12.86
N LEU A 47 8.40 1.55 11.93
CA LEU A 47 9.35 2.33 11.14
C LEU A 47 10.10 3.37 11.99
N ALA A 48 9.40 4.07 12.88
CA ALA A 48 10.01 5.05 13.77
C ALA A 48 11.05 4.41 14.71
N GLY A 49 10.80 3.20 15.20
CA GLY A 49 11.76 2.42 15.99
C GLY A 49 13.07 2.11 15.24
N ARG A 50 13.06 2.21 13.90
CA ARG A 50 14.23 2.06 13.02
C ARG A 50 14.76 3.39 12.48
N GLY A 51 14.25 4.52 12.97
CA GLY A 51 14.62 5.85 12.47
C GLY A 51 14.09 6.16 11.06
N LEU A 52 13.09 5.40 10.58
CA LEU A 52 12.54 5.55 9.23
C LEU A 52 11.17 6.22 9.27
N PRO A 53 10.86 7.13 8.32
CA PRO A 53 9.51 7.64 8.15
C PRO A 53 8.68 6.69 7.27
N VAL A 54 7.35 6.77 7.40
CA VAL A 54 6.45 6.19 6.39
C VAL A 54 6.70 6.88 5.04
N PRO A 55 6.95 6.13 3.94
CA PRO A 55 7.19 6.71 2.62
C PRO A 55 6.06 7.63 2.17
N THR A 56 6.44 8.82 1.65
CA THR A 56 5.48 9.84 1.23
C THR A 56 4.57 9.37 0.10
N LEU A 57 5.12 8.65 -0.88
CA LEU A 57 4.34 8.11 -2.00
C LEU A 57 3.28 7.11 -1.54
N TYR A 58 3.61 6.24 -0.58
CA TYR A 58 2.63 5.32 -0.01
C TYR A 58 1.42 6.07 0.53
N LYS A 59 1.64 7.10 1.37
CA LYS A 59 0.54 7.94 1.89
C LYS A 59 -0.26 8.63 0.79
N HIS A 60 0.43 9.12 -0.24
CA HIS A 60 -0.23 9.84 -1.32
C HIS A 60 -1.21 8.96 -2.09
N TYR A 61 -0.83 7.71 -2.37
CA TYR A 61 -1.71 6.77 -3.07
C TYR A 61 -2.77 6.18 -2.15
N SER A 62 -2.41 5.73 -0.94
CA SER A 62 -3.36 5.10 -0.02
C SER A 62 -4.47 6.03 0.48
N GLN A 63 -4.21 7.34 0.52
CA GLN A 63 -5.15 8.34 1.07
C GLN A 63 -5.79 9.21 -0.02
N ALA A 64 -5.58 8.90 -1.30
CA ALA A 64 -6.19 9.66 -2.39
C ALA A 64 -7.69 9.38 -2.52
N THR A 65 -8.10 8.16 -2.22
CA THR A 65 -9.46 7.62 -2.42
C THR A 65 -10.11 7.19 -1.11
N SER A 66 -11.37 6.76 -1.16
CA SER A 66 -11.93 5.89 -0.11
C SER A 66 -11.08 4.60 0.05
N PRO A 67 -11.17 3.87 1.17
CA PRO A 67 -10.30 2.70 1.46
C PRO A 67 -10.27 1.64 0.35
N ASP A 68 -11.39 1.41 -0.31
CA ASP A 68 -11.59 0.48 -1.42
C ASP A 68 -11.37 1.08 -2.83
N GLY A 69 -11.02 2.36 -2.92
CA GLY A 69 -10.77 3.06 -4.18
C GLY A 69 -9.34 2.93 -4.69
N VAL A 70 -8.46 2.25 -3.96
CA VAL A 70 -7.10 1.95 -4.40
C VAL A 70 -6.81 0.47 -4.22
N CYS A 71 -6.00 -0.08 -5.12
CA CYS A 71 -5.47 -1.44 -5.08
C CYS A 71 -3.98 -1.38 -5.37
N PHE A 72 -3.20 -2.07 -4.54
CA PHE A 72 -1.78 -2.32 -4.77
C PHE A 72 -1.63 -3.81 -5.06
N SER A 73 -1.00 -4.15 -6.19
CA SER A 73 -0.81 -5.54 -6.61
C SER A 73 0.51 -5.69 -7.37
N ALA A 74 0.84 -6.93 -7.76
CA ALA A 74 2.01 -7.26 -8.55
C ALA A 74 3.31 -6.64 -8.01
N PHE A 75 3.58 -6.84 -6.72
CA PHE A 75 4.81 -6.36 -6.10
C PHE A 75 6.03 -7.04 -6.73
N ASN A 76 6.98 -6.24 -7.19
CA ASN A 76 8.13 -6.65 -7.97
C ASN A 76 9.44 -6.19 -7.30
N VAL A 77 10.53 -6.91 -7.55
CA VAL A 77 11.90 -6.52 -7.22
C VAL A 77 12.65 -6.18 -8.49
N ASP A 78 13.07 -4.93 -8.64
CA ASP A 78 13.84 -4.45 -9.79
C ASP A 78 15.35 -4.47 -9.50
N LYS A 79 16.04 -5.46 -10.08
CA LYS A 79 17.50 -5.62 -9.94
C LYS A 79 18.29 -4.55 -10.68
N ASP A 80 17.73 -4.00 -11.75
CA ASP A 80 18.37 -2.94 -12.54
C ASP A 80 18.23 -1.57 -11.84
N PHE A 81 17.41 -1.50 -10.80
CA PHE A 81 17.23 -0.35 -9.93
C PHE A 81 17.59 -0.64 -8.46
N GLY A 82 18.69 -1.36 -8.23
CA GLY A 82 19.27 -1.54 -6.89
C GLY A 82 18.40 -2.35 -5.93
N ASP A 83 17.75 -3.40 -6.45
CA ASP A 83 16.80 -4.25 -5.72
C ASP A 83 15.62 -3.47 -5.13
N CYS A 84 15.17 -2.41 -5.81
CA CYS A 84 14.02 -1.64 -5.39
C CYS A 84 12.75 -2.48 -5.44
N VAL A 85 11.86 -2.28 -4.46
CA VAL A 85 10.53 -2.89 -4.45
C VAL A 85 9.53 -1.90 -5.04
N ASP A 86 8.85 -2.32 -6.11
CA ASP A 86 7.78 -1.57 -6.77
C ASP A 86 6.45 -2.35 -6.78
N SER A 87 5.37 -1.70 -7.20
CA SER A 87 4.04 -2.33 -7.30
C SER A 87 3.20 -1.68 -8.39
N PHE A 88 2.27 -2.45 -8.96
CA PHE A 88 1.18 -1.91 -9.77
C PHE A 88 0.12 -1.25 -8.86
N VAL A 89 -0.24 -0.01 -9.16
CA VAL A 89 -1.24 0.75 -8.39
C VAL A 89 -2.41 1.11 -9.29
N LEU A 90 -3.60 0.63 -8.93
CA LEU A 90 -4.87 1.05 -9.53
C LEU A 90 -5.59 1.99 -8.58
N ALA A 91 -5.94 3.19 -9.06
CA ALA A 91 -6.74 4.15 -8.31
C ALA A 91 -8.03 4.49 -9.07
N ASP A 92 -9.18 4.30 -8.41
CA ASP A 92 -10.49 4.67 -8.94
C ASP A 92 -10.75 6.16 -8.68
N LEU A 93 -10.77 6.95 -9.75
CA LEU A 93 -11.00 8.38 -9.68
C LEU A 93 -12.44 8.74 -9.26
N HIS A 94 -13.41 7.84 -9.48
CA HIS A 94 -14.76 7.98 -8.96
C HIS A 94 -14.83 7.82 -7.43
N ARG A 95 -13.74 7.38 -6.81
CA ARG A 95 -13.60 7.21 -5.36
C ARG A 95 -12.63 8.18 -4.71
N LEU A 96 -12.14 9.20 -5.43
CA LEU A 96 -11.35 10.27 -4.82
C LEU A 96 -12.06 10.88 -3.62
N THR A 97 -11.32 11.16 -2.55
CA THR A 97 -11.85 11.92 -1.40
C THR A 97 -12.38 13.28 -1.87
N PRO A 98 -13.37 13.88 -1.17
CA PRO A 98 -13.95 15.17 -1.60
C PRO A 98 -12.90 16.27 -1.83
N ARG A 99 -11.93 16.36 -0.91
CA ARG A 99 -10.81 17.31 -1.02
C ARG A 99 -9.96 17.07 -2.27
N LYS A 100 -9.63 15.82 -2.60
CA LYS A 100 -8.81 15.46 -3.76
C LYS A 100 -9.59 15.68 -5.05
N ARG A 101 -10.87 15.31 -5.09
CA ARG A 101 -11.76 15.58 -6.23
C ARG A 101 -11.86 17.08 -6.50
N GLN A 102 -12.14 17.90 -5.50
CA GLN A 102 -12.19 19.35 -5.67
C GLN A 102 -10.87 19.93 -6.20
N ARG A 103 -9.72 19.43 -5.70
CA ARG A 103 -8.41 19.92 -6.12
C ARG A 103 -8.04 19.55 -7.57
N TYR A 104 -8.42 18.37 -8.04
CA TYR A 104 -7.91 17.81 -9.29
C TYR A 104 -8.95 17.64 -10.40
N MET A 105 -10.25 17.63 -10.06
CA MET A 105 -11.35 17.36 -11.00
C MET A 105 -12.34 18.54 -11.10
N ALA A 106 -12.17 19.60 -10.31
CA ALA A 106 -12.96 20.81 -10.49
C ALA A 106 -12.45 21.54 -11.75
N SER A 107 -13.18 21.34 -12.84
CA SER A 107 -13.15 22.14 -14.07
C SER A 107 -14.53 22.71 -14.28
#